data_AF-B9EMU5-F1
#
_entry.id   AF-B9EMU5-F1
#
_cell.length_a   1.000
_cell.length_b   1.000
_cell.length_c   1.000
_cell.angle_alpha   90.00
_cell.angle_beta   90.00
_cell.angle_gamma   90.00
#
_symmetry.space_group_name_H-M   'P 1'
#
loop_
_entity.id
_entity.type
_entity.pdbx_description
1 polymer ?
#
loop_
_entity_poly.entity_id
_entity_poly.type
_entity_poly.pdbx_seq_one_letter_code
_entity_poly.pdbx_strand_id
1 'polypeptide(L)'
;MDILPWLCGCLLAVCLPQIVIGEEGEACGGHFDASNAGYITTPGYPLEYPPHQNCRWVITAPEPSQRIVLNFNPHFELEKLDCRYDFIEIRDGNSENGDLLGKHCSNIAPPAIISSGPVLHIKFVSDYAHQGAGFSLRYEIFKTDESNTNKDTTLIQTFQTTQNTLGQIYWDKSNLLERHSDSQ
;
A
#
# COMPACT_ATOMS: atom_id res chain seq x y z
N MET A 1 11.58 45.84 -31.15
CA MET A 1 11.34 47.26 -30.84
C MET A 1 9.82 47.38 -30.84
N ASP A 2 9.10 47.39 -29.72
CA ASP A 2 9.49 47.88 -28.39
C ASP A 2 8.84 47.12 -27.21
N ILE A 3 9.72 46.73 -26.28
CA ILE A 3 9.76 46.94 -24.81
C ILE A 3 8.51 46.57 -23.93
N LEU A 4 8.76 45.57 -23.06
CA LEU A 4 8.10 45.02 -21.84
C LEU A 4 7.73 46.13 -20.78
N PRO A 5 7.11 45.91 -19.57
CA PRO A 5 7.09 44.65 -18.79
C PRO A 5 6.02 44.44 -17.64
N TRP A 6 6.11 43.30 -16.93
CA TRP A 6 5.59 42.90 -15.58
C TRP A 6 4.21 43.38 -15.07
N LEU A 7 3.34 42.43 -14.71
CA LEU A 7 2.64 42.50 -13.42
C LEU A 7 2.68 41.15 -12.70
N CYS A 8 3.48 41.16 -11.63
CA CYS A 8 3.48 40.23 -10.52
C CYS A 8 2.16 40.40 -9.74
N GLY A 9 1.51 39.30 -9.38
CA GLY A 9 0.28 39.31 -8.59
C GLY A 9 0.16 38.07 -7.72
N CYS A 10 0.89 38.05 -6.61
CA CYS A 10 0.64 37.14 -5.49
C CYS A 10 -0.59 37.64 -4.72
N LEU A 11 -1.72 36.95 -4.82
CA LEU A 11 -2.74 36.97 -3.77
C LEU A 11 -3.35 35.57 -3.66
N LEU A 12 -3.24 35.04 -2.44
CA LEU A 12 -3.68 33.73 -1.97
C LEU A 12 -2.74 32.58 -2.35
N ALA A 13 -1.67 32.43 -1.55
CA ALA A 13 -1.01 31.13 -1.37
C ALA A 13 -1.97 30.20 -0.63
N VAL A 14 -2.97 29.67 -1.33
CA VAL A 14 -3.67 28.47 -0.89
C VAL A 14 -2.88 27.31 -1.50
N CYS A 15 -2.14 26.58 -0.67
CA CYS A 15 -1.67 25.26 -1.04
C CYS A 15 -2.88 24.33 -0.97
N LEU A 16 -3.75 24.40 -1.99
CA LEU A 16 -4.66 23.30 -2.26
C LEU A 16 -3.76 22.09 -2.57
N PRO A 17 -4.03 20.90 -2.01
CA PRO A 17 -3.33 19.70 -2.45
C PRO A 17 -3.45 19.68 -3.96
N GLN A 18 -2.32 19.61 -4.68
CA GLN A 18 -2.35 19.53 -6.13
C GLN A 18 -3.12 18.27 -6.49
N ILE A 19 -4.40 18.43 -6.81
CA ILE A 19 -5.12 17.49 -7.62
C ILE A 19 -4.44 17.63 -8.98
N VAL A 20 -3.60 16.66 -9.31
CA VAL A 20 -3.07 16.51 -10.67
C VAL A 20 -4.27 16.09 -11.53
N ILE A 21 -5.05 17.08 -11.94
CA ILE A 21 -5.96 16.95 -13.08
C ILE A 21 -5.07 16.96 -14.31
N GLY A 22 -4.90 15.80 -14.96
CA GLY A 22 -4.29 15.76 -16.28
C GLY A 22 -5.13 16.60 -17.24
N GLU A 23 -4.52 17.59 -17.89
CA GLU A 23 -5.18 18.41 -18.89
C GLU A 23 -5.59 17.54 -20.09
N GLU A 24 -6.67 17.93 -20.78
CA GLU A 24 -7.17 17.25 -21.98
C GLU A 24 -6.05 17.06 -23.03
N GLY A 25 -5.54 15.84 -23.13
CA GLY A 25 -4.42 15.47 -24.00
C GLY A 25 -3.15 14.99 -23.29
N GLU A 26 -3.09 15.02 -21.95
CA GLU A 26 -1.97 14.47 -21.20
C GLU A 26 -2.06 12.96 -21.02
N ALA A 27 -0.97 12.27 -21.38
CA ALA A 27 -0.81 10.85 -21.11
C ALA A 27 -0.98 10.55 -19.62
N CYS A 28 -2.00 9.77 -19.26
CA CYS A 28 -2.16 9.27 -17.90
C CYS A 28 -1.00 8.34 -17.51
N GLY A 29 -0.56 8.40 -16.26
CA GLY A 29 0.59 7.64 -15.80
C GLY A 29 1.62 8.50 -15.06
N GLY A 30 2.82 7.95 -14.89
CA GLY A 30 3.97 8.67 -14.34
C GLY A 30 4.83 7.82 -13.42
N HIS A 31 5.85 8.46 -12.84
CA HIS A 31 6.70 7.84 -11.83
C HIS A 31 6.39 8.44 -10.45
N PHE A 32 6.16 7.57 -9.47
CA PHE A 32 5.73 7.91 -8.13
C PHE A 32 6.76 7.42 -7.12
N ASP A 33 7.05 8.26 -6.14
CA ASP A 33 7.90 7.90 -5.02
C ASP A 33 7.03 7.51 -3.81
N ALA A 34 7.35 6.39 -3.18
CA ALA A 34 6.60 5.84 -2.06
C ALA A 34 7.08 6.32 -0.68
N SER A 35 7.96 7.34 -0.59
CA SER A 35 8.36 7.96 0.69
C SER A 35 7.14 8.39 1.51
N ASN A 36 6.11 8.86 0.82
CA ASN A 36 4.79 9.10 1.38
C ASN A 36 3.77 8.20 0.68
N ALA A 37 2.73 7.84 1.42
CA ALA A 37 1.61 7.16 0.82
C ALA A 37 0.87 8.08 -0.16
N GLY A 38 0.37 7.50 -1.24
CA GLY A 38 -0.36 8.24 -2.26
C GLY A 38 -1.46 7.40 -2.89
N TYR A 39 -2.13 7.98 -3.89
CA TYR A 39 -3.23 7.34 -4.60
C TYR A 39 -2.98 7.34 -6.10
N ILE A 40 -3.43 6.28 -6.76
CA ILE A 40 -3.54 6.18 -8.21
C ILE A 40 -5.00 5.87 -8.53
N THR A 41 -5.54 6.58 -9.52
CA THR A 41 -6.89 6.34 -10.00
C THR A 41 -6.91 6.23 -11.51
N THR A 42 -7.95 5.59 -12.05
CA THR A 42 -8.31 5.82 -13.45
C THR A 42 -8.62 7.30 -13.66
N PRO A 43 -8.37 7.85 -14.87
CA PRO A 43 -8.81 9.19 -15.21
C PRO A 43 -10.33 9.30 -15.00
N GLY A 44 -10.79 10.38 -14.36
CA GLY A 44 -12.22 10.61 -14.12
C GLY A 44 -12.83 9.94 -12.89
N TYR A 45 -12.12 9.03 -12.20
CA TYR A 45 -12.66 8.36 -11.01
C TYR A 45 -13.23 9.36 -9.98
N PRO A 46 -14.44 9.15 -9.42
CA PRO A 46 -15.28 7.95 -9.49
C PRO A 46 -16.32 7.96 -10.63
N LEU A 47 -16.18 8.85 -11.62
CA LEU A 47 -16.96 8.80 -12.85
C LEU A 47 -16.38 7.76 -13.81
N GLU A 48 -17.08 7.52 -14.91
CA GLU A 48 -16.63 6.59 -15.94
C GLU A 48 -15.24 6.97 -16.48
N TYR A 49 -14.33 6.01 -16.52
CA TYR A 49 -13.03 6.23 -17.15
C TYR A 49 -13.18 6.45 -18.66
N PRO A 50 -12.34 7.25 -19.32
CA PRO A 50 -12.45 7.44 -20.76
C PRO A 50 -12.12 6.15 -21.55
N PRO A 51 -12.61 6.02 -22.80
CA PRO A 51 -12.16 4.95 -23.71
C PRO A 51 -10.69 5.15 -24.14
N HIS A 52 -10.11 4.11 -24.72
CA HIS A 52 -8.79 4.10 -25.36
C HIS A 52 -7.61 4.52 -24.47
N GLN A 53 -7.69 4.22 -23.18
CA GLN A 53 -6.63 4.56 -22.23
C GLN A 53 -5.52 3.51 -22.26
N ASN A 54 -4.29 3.97 -22.02
CA ASN A 54 -3.12 3.13 -21.82
C ASN A 54 -2.20 3.80 -20.79
N CYS A 55 -2.67 3.81 -19.54
CA CYS A 55 -1.98 4.48 -18.45
C CYS A 55 -0.90 3.57 -17.87
N ARG A 56 0.24 4.16 -17.51
CA ARG A 56 1.39 3.43 -16.97
C ARG A 56 1.97 4.15 -15.78
N TRP A 57 2.02 3.49 -14.65
CA TRP A 57 2.61 4.03 -13.43
C TRP A 57 3.78 3.15 -12.98
N VAL A 58 4.87 3.78 -12.58
CA VAL A 58 5.96 3.12 -11.87
C VAL A 58 6.02 3.71 -10.48
N ILE A 59 5.97 2.86 -9.46
CA ILE A 59 6.10 3.28 -8.06
C ILE A 59 7.41 2.74 -7.54
N THR A 60 8.24 3.61 -6.97
CA THR A 60 9.55 3.26 -6.44
C THR A 60 9.61 3.61 -4.95
N ALA A 61 10.09 2.66 -4.16
CA ALA A 61 10.43 2.85 -2.75
C ALA A 61 11.81 3.49 -2.61
N PRO A 62 12.02 4.35 -1.60
CA PRO A 62 13.31 5.02 -1.39
C PRO A 62 14.47 4.06 -1.15
N GLU A 63 14.25 2.99 -0.38
CA GLU A 63 15.31 2.05 -0.01
C GLU A 63 15.16 0.69 -0.73
N PRO A 64 16.26 0.07 -1.19
CA PRO A 64 16.21 -1.19 -1.93
C PRO A 64 15.61 -2.38 -1.17
N SER A 65 15.63 -2.34 0.17
CA SER A 65 15.07 -3.37 1.06
C SER A 65 13.57 -3.20 1.32
N GLN A 66 13.00 -2.07 0.94
CA GLN A 66 11.58 -1.80 1.14
C GLN A 66 10.73 -2.49 0.08
N ARG A 67 9.49 -2.76 0.48
CA ARG A 67 8.44 -3.32 -0.38
C ARG A 67 7.29 -2.34 -0.40
N ILE A 68 6.46 -2.41 -1.43
CA ILE A 68 5.31 -1.55 -1.65
C ILE A 68 4.05 -2.39 -1.50
N VAL A 69 3.06 -1.89 -0.77
CA VAL A 69 1.72 -2.48 -0.72
C VAL A 69 0.73 -1.60 -1.47
N LEU A 70 -0.13 -2.24 -2.26
CA LEU A 70 -1.25 -1.64 -2.95
C LEU A 70 -2.55 -2.08 -2.28
N ASN A 71 -3.35 -1.13 -1.84
CA ASN A 71 -4.67 -1.36 -1.25
C ASN A 71 -5.73 -0.73 -2.16
N PHE A 72 -6.59 -1.56 -2.74
CA PHE A 72 -7.66 -1.11 -3.62
C PHE A 72 -8.86 -0.58 -2.84
N ASN A 73 -9.46 0.49 -3.33
CA ASN A 73 -10.78 0.92 -2.88
C ASN A 73 -11.81 -0.16 -3.26
N PRO A 74 -12.73 -0.56 -2.35
CA PRO A 74 -13.79 -1.51 -2.67
C PRO A 74 -14.73 -1.05 -3.80
N HIS A 75 -14.84 0.25 -4.05
CA HIS A 75 -15.51 0.79 -5.23
C HIS A 75 -14.58 0.63 -6.44
N PHE A 76 -14.73 -0.51 -7.11
CA PHE A 76 -13.94 -0.94 -8.25
C PHE A 76 -14.89 -1.44 -9.33
N GLU A 77 -14.76 -0.94 -10.55
CA GLU A 77 -15.60 -1.32 -11.67
C GLU A 77 -14.85 -1.15 -13.00
N LEU A 78 -14.44 -2.28 -13.58
CA LEU A 78 -13.94 -2.38 -14.94
C LEU A 78 -14.78 -3.40 -15.72
N GLU A 79 -14.74 -3.35 -17.05
CA GLU A 79 -15.44 -4.30 -17.90
C GLU A 79 -15.10 -5.77 -17.55
N LYS A 80 -16.11 -6.63 -17.42
CA LYS A 80 -15.98 -7.98 -16.84
C LYS A 80 -15.42 -9.06 -17.78
N LEU A 81 -15.30 -8.81 -19.10
CA LEU A 81 -15.11 -9.83 -20.15
C LEU A 81 -13.74 -10.56 -20.09
N ASP A 82 -13.51 -11.36 -19.04
CA ASP A 82 -12.27 -12.07 -18.70
C ASP A 82 -11.02 -11.20 -18.81
N CYS A 83 -11.19 -9.91 -18.51
CA CYS A 83 -10.15 -8.87 -18.57
C CYS A 83 -9.48 -8.79 -19.95
N ARG A 84 -10.25 -9.06 -21.01
CA ARG A 84 -9.78 -9.06 -22.39
C ARG A 84 -9.58 -7.64 -22.93
N TYR A 85 -10.50 -6.74 -22.60
CA TYR A 85 -10.53 -5.38 -23.14
C TYR A 85 -10.05 -4.39 -22.08
N ASP A 86 -10.81 -4.25 -20.98
CA ASP A 86 -10.47 -3.33 -19.91
C ASP A 86 -9.87 -4.05 -18.70
N PHE A 87 -8.71 -3.59 -18.23
CA PHE A 87 -8.03 -4.22 -17.11
C PHE A 87 -6.99 -3.33 -16.44
N ILE A 88 -6.73 -3.64 -15.17
CA ILE A 88 -5.51 -3.24 -14.48
C ILE A 88 -4.56 -4.43 -14.37
N GLU A 89 -3.30 -4.21 -14.68
CA GLU A 89 -2.21 -5.18 -14.58
C GLU A 89 -1.14 -4.65 -13.62
N ILE A 90 -0.71 -5.48 -12.67
CA ILE A 90 0.31 -5.15 -11.68
C ILE A 90 1.47 -6.12 -11.84
N ARG A 91 2.68 -5.58 -12.00
CA ARG A 91 3.92 -6.34 -12.17
C ARG A 91 4.98 -5.92 -11.17
N ASP A 92 5.80 -6.88 -10.78
CA ASP A 92 6.96 -6.67 -9.92
C ASP A 92 8.15 -6.18 -10.74
N GLY A 93 8.75 -5.06 -10.33
CA GLY A 93 9.81 -4.38 -11.08
C GLY A 93 9.33 -3.14 -11.84
N ASN A 94 10.20 -2.60 -12.71
CA ASN A 94 10.04 -1.27 -13.30
C ASN A 94 9.43 -1.25 -14.71
N SER A 95 9.05 -2.41 -15.27
CA SER A 95 8.61 -2.51 -16.67
C SER A 95 7.60 -3.63 -16.91
N GLU A 96 7.07 -3.69 -18.14
CA GLU A 96 6.14 -4.75 -18.59
C GLU A 96 6.74 -6.17 -18.55
N ASN A 97 8.08 -6.27 -18.49
CA ASN A 97 8.77 -7.56 -18.41
C ASN A 97 8.85 -8.11 -16.99
N GLY A 98 8.36 -7.35 -16.00
CA GLY A 98 8.29 -7.77 -14.61
C GLY A 98 7.34 -8.94 -14.37
N ASP A 99 7.55 -9.66 -13.27
CA ASP A 99 6.72 -10.79 -12.88
C ASP A 99 5.27 -10.34 -12.65
N LEU A 100 4.31 -11.06 -13.25
CA LEU A 100 2.90 -10.71 -13.14
C LEU A 100 2.37 -11.05 -11.74
N LEU A 101 2.02 -10.02 -10.97
CA LEU A 101 1.38 -10.18 -9.66
C LEU A 101 -0.13 -10.36 -9.80
N GLY A 102 -0.73 -9.72 -10.80
CA GLY A 102 -2.15 -9.89 -11.08
C GLY A 102 -2.66 -9.07 -12.25
N LYS A 103 -3.69 -9.60 -12.91
CA LYS A 103 -4.49 -8.91 -13.92
C LYS A 103 -5.95 -8.96 -13.47
N HIS A 104 -6.57 -7.80 -13.34
CA HIS A 104 -7.88 -7.67 -12.71
C HIS A 104 -8.83 -6.79 -13.52
N CYS A 105 -10.10 -7.13 -13.42
CA CYS A 105 -11.24 -6.43 -14.00
C CYS A 105 -12.51 -6.90 -13.27
N SER A 106 -13.71 -6.53 -13.74
CA SER A 106 -15.00 -6.75 -13.07
C SER A 106 -15.30 -5.75 -11.95
N ASN A 107 -16.24 -6.08 -11.07
CA ASN A 107 -16.77 -5.23 -10.01
C ASN A 107 -16.28 -5.66 -8.61
N ILE A 108 -15.17 -6.40 -8.56
CA ILE A 108 -14.57 -6.91 -7.32
C ILE A 108 -13.14 -6.39 -7.25
N ALA A 109 -12.88 -5.54 -6.26
CA ALA A 109 -11.55 -5.02 -6.00
C ALA A 109 -10.56 -6.18 -5.72
N PRO A 110 -9.33 -6.12 -6.24
CA PRO A 110 -8.28 -7.06 -5.89
C PRO A 110 -7.99 -7.06 -4.38
N PRO A 111 -7.52 -8.17 -3.80
CA PRO A 111 -6.93 -8.14 -2.46
C PRO A 111 -5.70 -7.24 -2.43
N ALA A 112 -5.20 -6.95 -1.24
CA ALA A 112 -3.94 -6.21 -1.09
C ALA A 112 -2.79 -6.95 -1.81
N ILE A 113 -2.05 -6.22 -2.64
CA ILE A 113 -0.91 -6.75 -3.41
C ILE A 113 0.36 -6.16 -2.81
N ILE A 114 1.32 -7.01 -2.47
CA ILE A 114 2.61 -6.60 -1.91
C ILE A 114 3.70 -6.98 -2.91
N SER A 115 4.50 -6.02 -3.36
CA SER A 115 5.66 -6.27 -4.23
C SER A 115 6.68 -7.18 -3.55
N SER A 116 7.56 -7.85 -4.30
CA SER A 116 8.72 -8.53 -3.73
C SER A 116 9.92 -7.59 -3.55
N GLY A 117 10.03 -6.54 -4.37
CA GLY A 117 11.10 -5.55 -4.34
C GLY A 117 10.63 -4.10 -4.18
N PRO A 118 11.53 -3.13 -4.39
CA PRO A 118 11.24 -1.71 -4.16
C PRO A 118 10.52 -1.04 -5.33
N VAL A 119 10.15 -1.75 -6.40
CA VAL A 119 9.52 -1.15 -7.59
C VAL A 119 8.31 -1.96 -8.03
N LEU A 120 7.21 -1.27 -8.33
CA LEU A 120 6.03 -1.82 -8.99
C LEU A 120 5.77 -1.10 -10.30
N HIS A 121 5.33 -1.86 -11.31
CA HIS A 121 4.82 -1.33 -12.56
C HIS A 121 3.33 -1.66 -12.67
N ILE A 122 2.50 -0.62 -12.81
CA ILE A 122 1.06 -0.72 -12.91
C ILE A 122 0.64 -0.23 -14.30
N LYS A 123 -0.23 -0.97 -14.96
CA LYS A 123 -0.77 -0.62 -16.28
C LYS A 123 -2.28 -0.71 -16.27
N PHE A 124 -2.95 0.32 -16.77
CA PHE A 124 -4.38 0.31 -17.03
C PHE A 124 -4.63 0.45 -18.53
N VAL A 125 -5.52 -0.37 -19.07
CA VAL A 125 -5.95 -0.34 -20.47
C VAL A 125 -7.48 -0.26 -20.51
N SER A 126 -8.01 0.58 -21.41
CA SER A 126 -9.41 0.54 -21.83
C SER A 126 -9.57 0.48 -23.34
N ASP A 127 -10.64 -0.15 -23.81
CA ASP A 127 -11.01 -0.20 -25.22
C ASP A 127 -11.99 0.94 -25.61
N TYR A 128 -12.78 0.77 -26.68
CA TYR A 128 -13.67 1.82 -27.18
C TYR A 128 -15.04 1.90 -26.48
N ALA A 129 -15.43 0.93 -25.63
CA ALA A 129 -16.79 0.84 -25.08
C ALA A 129 -16.82 0.24 -23.66
N HIS A 130 -18.00 0.25 -23.03
CA HIS A 130 -18.27 -0.41 -21.74
C HIS A 130 -17.40 0.06 -20.56
N GLN A 131 -17.23 1.38 -20.46
CA GLN A 131 -16.57 2.04 -19.34
C GLN A 131 -17.39 1.87 -18.05
N GLY A 132 -16.71 1.86 -16.90
CA GLY A 132 -17.30 1.84 -15.56
C GLY A 132 -16.62 2.86 -14.65
N ALA A 133 -16.99 2.91 -13.37
CA ALA A 133 -16.43 3.88 -12.42
C ALA A 133 -14.89 3.82 -12.27
N GLY A 134 -14.26 2.71 -12.68
CA GLY A 134 -12.81 2.55 -12.68
C GLY A 134 -12.27 2.05 -11.37
N PHE A 135 -11.10 2.52 -10.98
CA PHE A 135 -10.48 2.14 -9.71
C PHE A 135 -9.79 3.32 -9.03
N SER A 136 -9.67 3.19 -7.71
CA SER A 136 -8.73 3.94 -6.89
C SER A 136 -7.93 2.96 -6.05
N LEU A 137 -6.63 3.14 -5.99
CA LEU A 137 -5.76 2.37 -5.10
C LEU A 137 -4.86 3.31 -4.30
N ARG A 138 -4.52 2.89 -3.09
CA ARG A 138 -3.55 3.54 -2.23
C ARG A 138 -2.25 2.74 -2.25
N TYR A 139 -1.13 3.41 -2.51
CA TYR A 139 0.19 2.81 -2.42
C TYR A 139 0.94 3.37 -1.21
N GLU A 140 1.76 2.55 -0.57
CA GLU A 140 2.66 2.94 0.52
C GLU A 140 3.76 1.90 0.72
N ILE A 141 4.77 2.26 1.52
CA ILE A 141 5.75 1.27 1.99
C ILE A 141 5.05 0.23 2.86
N PHE A 142 5.23 -1.03 2.50
CA PHE A 142 4.79 -2.17 3.29
C PHE A 142 5.61 -2.25 4.57
N LYS A 143 4.95 -2.06 5.71
CA LYS A 143 5.53 -2.26 7.03
C LYS A 143 5.04 -3.60 7.55
N THR A 144 5.97 -4.48 7.94
CA THR A 144 5.60 -5.62 8.77
C THR A 144 5.21 -5.10 10.15
N ASP A 145 4.25 -5.73 10.81
CA ASP A 145 3.82 -5.33 12.15
C ASP A 145 4.95 -5.55 13.17
N GLU A 146 5.84 -4.58 13.31
CA GLU A 146 6.81 -4.51 14.42
C GLU A 146 6.14 -4.09 15.75
N SER A 147 4.83 -3.82 15.74
CA SER A 147 4.10 -3.26 16.88
C SER A 147 3.61 -4.29 17.90
N ASN A 148 3.62 -5.59 17.56
CA ASN A 148 3.23 -6.67 18.47
C ASN A 148 4.39 -7.56 18.90
N THR A 149 5.51 -7.63 18.18
CA THR A 149 6.62 -8.51 18.57
C THR A 149 7.24 -8.09 19.91
N ASN A 150 7.32 -6.79 20.21
CA ASN A 150 7.87 -6.32 21.49
C ASN A 150 6.86 -6.41 22.64
N LYS A 151 5.56 -6.26 22.37
CA LYS A 151 4.50 -6.33 23.39
C LYS A 151 4.18 -7.77 23.77
N ASP A 152 4.08 -8.67 22.79
CA ASP A 152 3.89 -10.11 23.05
C ASP A 152 5.11 -10.73 23.70
N THR A 153 6.33 -10.36 23.28
CA THR A 153 7.55 -10.87 23.94
C THR A 153 7.62 -10.43 25.41
N THR A 154 7.13 -9.24 25.76
CA THR A 154 7.07 -8.77 27.15
C THR A 154 6.06 -9.56 27.99
N LEU A 155 4.88 -9.85 27.43
CA LEU A 155 3.87 -10.68 28.11
C LEU A 155 4.34 -12.12 28.29
N ILE A 156 4.97 -12.71 27.26
CA ILE A 156 5.52 -14.07 27.29
C ILE A 156 6.67 -14.15 28.30
N GLN A 157 7.58 -13.18 28.32
CA GLN A 157 8.68 -13.12 29.30
C GLN A 157 8.15 -12.98 30.73
N THR A 158 7.11 -12.16 30.94
CA THR A 158 6.48 -11.97 32.25
C THR A 158 5.78 -13.24 32.73
N PHE A 159 5.08 -13.94 31.82
CA PHE A 159 4.46 -15.22 32.13
C PHE A 159 5.51 -16.28 32.49
N GLN A 160 6.59 -16.41 31.72
CA GLN A 160 7.68 -17.35 32.02
C GLN A 160 8.37 -17.02 33.35
N THR A 161 8.60 -15.73 33.64
CA THR A 161 9.23 -15.28 34.89
C THR A 161 8.33 -15.60 36.10
N THR A 162 7.03 -15.33 36.01
CA THR A 162 6.07 -15.65 37.08
C THR A 162 5.94 -17.15 37.31
N GLN A 163 5.95 -17.98 36.26
CA GLN A 163 5.97 -19.45 36.42
C GLN A 163 7.26 -19.93 37.12
N ASN A 164 8.42 -19.39 36.75
CA ASN A 164 9.70 -19.74 37.38
C ASN A 164 9.73 -19.34 38.86
N THR A 165 9.25 -18.14 39.20
CA THR A 165 9.17 -17.68 40.60
C THR A 165 8.18 -18.52 41.42
N LEU A 166 7.01 -18.86 40.87
CA LEU A 166 6.06 -19.75 41.55
C LEU A 166 6.66 -21.14 41.78
N GLY A 167 7.40 -21.68 40.81
CA GLY A 167 8.16 -22.91 40.95
C GLY A 167 9.18 -22.84 42.10
N GLN A 168 9.95 -21.75 42.19
CA GLN A 168 10.91 -21.54 43.29
C GLN A 168 10.24 -21.43 44.67
N ILE A 169 9.17 -20.65 44.79
CA ILE A 169 8.42 -20.51 46.05
C ILE A 169 7.88 -21.86 46.53
N TYR A 170 7.38 -22.68 45.61
CA TYR A 170 6.88 -24.01 45.94
C TYR A 170 8.01 -24.91 46.48
N TRP A 171 9.17 -24.94 45.83
CA TRP A 171 10.36 -25.67 46.28
C TRP A 171 10.91 -25.18 47.61
N ASP A 172 10.92 -23.87 47.86
CA ASP A 172 11.39 -23.32 49.14
C ASP A 172 10.44 -23.70 50.28
N LYS A 173 9.13 -23.71 50.03
CA LYS A 173 8.13 -24.16 51.01
C LYS A 173 8.26 -25.64 51.33
N SER A 174 8.50 -26.52 50.35
CA SER A 174 8.71 -27.95 50.62
C SER A 174 9.97 -28.17 51.47
N ASN A 175 11.06 -27.48 51.17
CA ASN A 175 12.30 -27.55 51.95
C ASN A 175 12.15 -26.96 53.37
N LEU A 176 11.28 -25.97 53.58
CA LEU A 176 10.98 -25.41 54.90
C LEU A 176 10.13 -26.36 55.76
N LEU A 177 9.20 -27.09 55.14
CA LEU A 177 8.38 -28.09 55.83
C LEU A 177 9.19 -29.31 56.26
N GLU A 178 10.17 -29.74 55.44
CA GLU A 178 11.08 -30.83 55.80
C GLU A 178 12.01 -30.47 56.96
N ARG A 179 12.51 -29.22 57.03
CA ARG A 179 13.37 -28.77 58.15
C ARG A 179 12.70 -28.71 59.52
N HIS A 180 11.37 -28.66 59.58
CA HIS A 180 10.63 -28.70 60.85
C HIS A 180 10.37 -30.12 61.36
N SER A 181 10.54 -31.15 60.51
CA SER A 181 10.37 -32.56 60.87
C SER A 181 11.54 -33.16 61.65
N ASP A 182 12.73 -32.54 61.59
CA ASP A 182 13.98 -33.08 62.18
C ASP A 182 14.34 -32.46 63.54
N SER A 183 13.38 -31.79 64.20
CA SER A 183 13.59 -31.10 65.50
C SER A 183 12.78 -31.66 66.67
N GLN A 184 12.30 -32.92 66.57
CA GLN A 184 11.76 -33.68 67.70
C GLN A 184 12.59 -34.91 68.03
#